data_AF-A0A9P0KLP3-F1
#
_entry.id   AF-A0A9P0KLP3-F1
#
_cell.length_a   1.000
_cell.length_b   1.000
_cell.length_c   1.000
_cell.angle_alpha   90.00
_cell.angle_beta   90.00
_cell.angle_gamma   90.00
#
_symmetry.space_group_name_H-M   'P 1'
#
loop_
_entity.id
_entity.type
_entity.pdbx_description
1 polymer ?
#
loop_
_entity_poly.entity_id
_entity_poly.type
_entity_poly.pdbx_seq_one_letter_code
_entity_poly.pdbx_strand_id
1 'polypeptide(L)'
;MLANVDHIPSTDWKQKTLEIATFKDRFTKLMSKFENGEGIFALKKMLDKRKRKRLNKKKTKEFRKQQIEEKLINRVKLHKAIDEWLRSKQEEVEKCKTDENMKKDADCVLGEVTKKKSDARKQLTLIGALTKLRAVREQMASHRGEKMSAEDKQVFRTSMEKLSKMWEDSSRTYMTEEQRLKLMLEKTAVEDSKSIQLAKERKLLDEWYTVFFGPMEAISPENTMYWALTAAERDMETFIALRRSWDTFLVPPTNEMGSSIPIGWVLPDGNAGENWTKYLSNA
;
A
#
# COMPACT_ATOMS: atom_id res chain seq x y z
N MET A 1 93.41 25.65 20.63
CA MET A 1 94.59 25.82 21.52
C MET A 1 94.98 24.45 22.04
N LEU A 2 95.99 23.83 21.42
CA LEU A 2 96.57 22.57 21.87
C LEU A 2 97.63 22.91 22.91
N ALA A 3 97.30 22.74 24.19
CA ALA A 3 98.29 22.85 25.25
C ALA A 3 99.25 21.66 25.13
N ASN A 4 100.55 21.97 25.04
CA ASN A 4 101.67 21.04 24.88
C ASN A 4 101.58 19.85 25.84
N VAL A 5 101.68 18.64 25.27
CA VAL A 5 101.61 17.35 25.98
C VAL A 5 102.89 17.08 26.81
N ASP A 6 103.96 17.86 26.60
CA ASP A 6 105.29 17.56 27.11
C ASP A 6 105.58 18.02 28.56
N HIS A 7 104.67 18.74 29.23
CA HIS A 7 104.88 19.29 30.59
C HIS A 7 103.76 19.00 31.60
N ILE A 8 103.13 17.83 31.50
CA ILE A 8 102.14 17.38 32.50
C ILE A 8 102.88 16.61 33.62
N PRO A 9 102.75 17.00 34.90
CA PRO A 9 103.32 16.26 36.02
C PRO A 9 102.87 14.79 36.01
N SER A 10 103.77 13.85 36.33
CA SER A 10 103.49 12.40 36.24
C SER A 10 102.23 11.96 36.99
N THR A 11 101.88 12.66 38.08
CA THR A 11 100.65 12.44 38.85
C THR A 11 99.39 12.87 38.12
N ASP A 12 99.40 14.03 37.45
CA ASP A 12 98.27 14.55 36.70
C ASP A 12 98.03 13.73 35.43
N TRP A 13 99.10 13.25 34.79
CA TRP A 13 99.00 12.32 33.66
C TRP A 13 98.37 10.98 34.07
N LYS A 14 98.72 10.46 35.26
CA LYS A 14 98.08 9.26 35.84
C LYS A 14 96.59 9.49 36.14
N GLN A 15 96.23 10.66 36.66
CA GLN A 15 94.83 11.00 36.90
C GLN A 15 94.03 11.11 35.60
N LYS A 16 94.58 11.80 34.58
CA LYS A 16 93.91 11.93 33.27
C LYS A 16 93.77 10.60 32.54
N THR A 17 94.76 9.71 32.63
CA THR A 17 94.67 8.36 32.06
C THR A 17 93.64 7.49 32.78
N LEU A 18 93.50 7.62 34.11
CA LEU A 18 92.41 7.00 34.87
C LEU A 18 91.04 7.56 34.46
N GLU A 19 90.88 8.88 34.35
CA GLU A 19 89.65 9.51 33.86
C GLU A 19 89.29 8.99 32.47
N ILE A 20 90.24 8.97 31.52
CA ILE A 20 90.05 8.42 30.18
C ILE A 20 89.67 6.94 30.23
N ALA A 21 90.28 6.14 31.11
CA ALA A 21 89.92 4.73 31.28
C ALA A 21 88.47 4.57 31.80
N THR A 22 88.03 5.41 32.74
CA THR A 22 86.63 5.40 33.21
C THR A 22 85.65 5.84 32.13
N PHE A 23 86.01 6.84 31.32
CA PHE A 23 85.21 7.25 30.17
C PHE A 23 85.15 6.16 29.12
N LYS A 24 86.29 5.51 28.82
CA LYS A 24 86.36 4.39 27.89
C LYS A 24 85.48 3.23 28.36
N ASP A 25 85.57 2.84 29.63
CA ASP A 25 84.73 1.80 30.20
C ASP A 25 83.23 2.16 30.15
N ARG A 26 82.88 3.42 30.43
CA ARG A 26 81.50 3.93 30.26
C ARG A 26 81.04 3.85 28.81
N PHE A 27 81.88 4.25 27.85
CA PHE A 27 81.58 4.16 26.42
C PHE A 27 81.43 2.72 25.98
N THR A 28 82.32 1.81 26.39
CA THR A 28 82.24 0.38 26.06
C THR A 28 80.99 -0.25 26.66
N LYS A 29 80.61 0.09 27.89
CA LYS A 29 79.34 -0.33 28.52
C LYS A 29 78.09 0.20 27.84
N LEU A 30 78.17 1.37 27.20
CA LEU A 30 77.07 1.90 26.40
C LEU A 30 77.02 1.23 25.03
N MET A 31 78.17 1.08 24.37
CA MET A 31 78.30 0.40 23.08
C MET A 31 77.84 -1.05 23.13
N SER A 32 78.17 -1.80 24.20
CA SER A 32 77.74 -3.18 24.36
C SER A 32 76.22 -3.36 24.41
N LYS A 33 75.46 -2.34 24.84
CA LYS A 33 73.99 -2.33 24.80
C LYS A 33 73.43 -2.21 23.38
N PHE A 34 74.22 -1.70 22.44
CA PHE A 34 73.86 -1.56 21.02
C PHE A 34 74.55 -2.61 20.14
N GLU A 35 75.64 -3.22 20.60
CA GLU A 35 76.30 -4.37 19.95
C GLU A 35 75.42 -5.63 20.03
N ASN A 36 74.71 -5.82 21.15
CA ASN A 36 73.65 -6.82 21.23
C ASN A 36 72.45 -6.34 20.39
N GLY A 37 72.34 -6.86 19.16
CA GLY A 37 71.29 -6.52 18.20
C GLY A 37 69.86 -6.65 18.71
N GLU A 38 69.64 -7.30 19.86
CA GLU A 38 68.38 -7.41 20.58
C GLU A 38 67.79 -6.05 21.00
N GLY A 39 68.62 -5.10 21.48
CA GLY A 39 68.15 -3.76 21.87
C GLY A 39 67.65 -2.94 20.68
N ILE A 40 68.40 -2.99 19.57
CA ILE A 40 68.03 -2.36 18.29
C ILE A 40 66.79 -3.04 17.70
N PHE A 41 66.71 -4.37 17.77
CA PHE A 41 65.55 -5.14 17.31
C PHE A 41 64.29 -4.81 18.12
N ALA A 42 64.39 -4.70 19.45
CA ALA A 42 63.29 -4.30 20.32
C ALA A 42 62.80 -2.89 19.97
N LEU A 43 63.70 -1.93 19.76
CA LEU A 43 63.36 -0.58 19.31
C LEU A 43 62.66 -0.58 17.94
N LYS A 44 63.17 -1.34 16.97
CA LYS A 44 62.55 -1.51 15.65
C LYS A 44 61.14 -2.08 15.77
N LYS A 45 60.96 -3.13 16.60
CA LYS A 45 59.66 -3.74 16.90
C LYS A 45 58.69 -2.75 17.54
N MET A 46 59.15 -1.89 18.47
CA MET A 46 58.32 -0.85 19.07
C MET A 46 57.90 0.22 18.04
N LEU A 47 58.81 0.60 17.14
CA LEU A 47 58.54 1.56 16.07
C LEU A 47 57.55 1.01 15.05
N ASP A 48 57.68 -0.27 14.67
CA ASP A 48 56.73 -0.97 13.79
C ASP A 48 55.35 -1.10 14.44
N LYS A 49 55.28 -1.42 15.74
CA LYS A 49 54.02 -1.41 16.51
C LYS A 49 53.37 -0.03 16.47
N ARG A 50 54.13 1.06 16.65
CA ARG A 50 53.61 2.43 16.61
C ARG A 50 53.14 2.83 15.21
N LYS A 51 53.89 2.45 14.17
CA LYS A 51 53.51 2.68 12.76
C LYS A 51 52.22 1.93 12.42
N ARG A 52 52.11 0.67 12.83
CA ARG A 52 50.90 -0.16 12.65
C ARG A 52 49.70 0.42 13.39
N LYS A 53 49.86 0.87 14.64
CA LYS A 53 48.80 1.52 15.40
C LYS A 53 48.29 2.80 14.72
N ARG A 54 49.19 3.64 14.20
CA ARG A 54 48.82 4.86 13.45
C ARG A 54 48.06 4.52 12.17
N LEU A 55 48.53 3.54 11.41
CA LEU A 55 47.87 3.10 10.18
C LEU A 55 46.47 2.54 10.45
N ASN A 56 46.33 1.67 11.46
CA ASN A 56 45.04 1.11 11.85
C ASN A 56 44.07 2.21 12.29
N LYS A 57 44.53 3.18 13.10
CA LYS A 57 43.69 4.32 13.51
C LYS A 57 43.23 5.17 12.33
N LYS A 58 44.10 5.38 11.33
CA LYS A 58 43.74 6.07 10.07
C LYS A 58 42.68 5.29 9.29
N LYS A 59 42.91 3.99 9.07
CA LYS A 59 41.94 3.09 8.40
C LYS A 59 40.59 3.06 9.10
N THR A 60 40.56 2.93 10.43
CA THR A 60 39.31 2.95 11.20
C THR A 60 38.59 4.29 11.09
N LYS A 61 39.31 5.41 11.08
CA LYS A 61 38.71 6.74 10.92
C LYS A 61 38.11 6.91 9.51
N GLU A 62 38.82 6.48 8.47
CA GLU A 62 38.35 6.52 7.08
C GLU A 62 37.13 5.63 6.89
N PHE A 63 37.16 4.41 7.41
CA PHE A 63 36.03 3.49 7.38
C PHE A 63 34.80 4.05 8.09
N ARG A 64 34.96 4.64 9.28
CA ARG A 64 33.86 5.33 9.98
C ARG A 64 33.31 6.50 9.17
N LYS A 65 34.16 7.28 8.51
CA LYS A 65 33.72 8.39 7.65
C LYS A 65 32.91 7.87 6.47
N GLN A 66 33.37 6.80 5.81
CA GLN A 66 32.64 6.15 4.72
C GLN A 66 31.27 5.62 5.19
N GLN A 67 31.20 4.96 6.35
CA GLN A 67 29.93 4.50 6.90
C GLN A 67 28.94 5.64 7.19
N ILE A 68 29.42 6.78 7.69
CA ILE A 68 28.56 7.94 7.94
C ILE A 68 28.03 8.51 6.63
N GLU A 69 28.90 8.64 5.63
CA GLU A 69 28.53 9.13 4.29
C GLU A 69 27.50 8.20 3.62
N GLU A 70 27.75 6.89 3.68
CA GLU A 70 26.84 5.89 3.13
C GLU A 70 25.48 5.92 3.83
N LYS A 71 25.44 6.06 5.16
CA LYS A 71 24.19 6.24 5.92
C LYS A 71 23.46 7.52 5.50
N LEU A 72 24.17 8.60 5.26
CA LEU A 72 23.57 9.86 4.81
C LEU A 72 22.96 9.71 3.41
N ILE A 73 23.71 9.12 2.47
CA ILE A 73 23.23 8.82 1.11
C ILE A 73 22.00 7.92 1.18
N ASN A 74 22.03 6.86 1.98
CA ASN A 74 20.90 5.93 2.13
C ASN A 74 19.69 6.62 2.74
N ARG A 75 19.89 7.51 3.73
CA ARG A 75 18.79 8.31 4.29
C ARG A 75 18.17 9.23 3.26
N VAL A 76 18.97 9.90 2.43
CA VAL A 76 18.46 10.76 1.35
C VAL A 76 17.70 9.95 0.31
N LYS A 77 18.20 8.77 -0.08
CA LYS A 77 17.50 7.87 -1.00
C LYS A 77 16.16 7.41 -0.44
N LEU A 78 16.12 7.02 0.85
CA LEU A 78 14.91 6.59 1.52
C LEU A 78 13.87 7.72 1.57
N HIS A 79 14.30 8.94 1.94
CA HIS A 79 13.41 10.10 1.95
C HIS A 79 12.85 10.41 0.57
N LYS A 80 13.68 10.38 -0.47
CA LYS A 80 13.20 10.55 -1.85
C LYS A 80 12.16 9.51 -2.25
N ALA A 81 12.38 8.24 -1.90
CA ALA A 81 11.42 7.17 -2.17
C ALA A 81 10.10 7.38 -1.40
N ILE A 82 10.17 7.86 -0.16
CA ILE A 82 8.99 8.21 0.64
C ILE A 82 8.23 9.38 -0.01
N ASP A 83 8.93 10.44 -0.42
CA ASP A 83 8.32 11.61 -1.06
C ASP A 83 7.67 11.26 -2.41
N GLU A 84 8.32 10.41 -3.21
CA GLU A 84 7.77 9.90 -4.47
C GLU A 84 6.52 9.05 -4.22
N TRP A 85 6.54 8.17 -3.22
CA TRP A 85 5.38 7.37 -2.84
C TRP A 85 4.22 8.24 -2.35
N LEU A 86 4.49 9.23 -1.50
CA LEU A 86 3.49 10.18 -1.01
C LEU A 86 2.87 10.97 -2.16
N ARG A 87 3.68 11.44 -3.12
CA ARG A 87 3.19 12.14 -4.30
C ARG A 87 2.29 11.25 -5.15
N SER A 88 2.75 10.03 -5.43
CA SER A 88 1.95 9.05 -6.19
C SER A 88 0.62 8.75 -5.49
N LYS A 89 0.62 8.62 -4.16
CA LYS A 89 -0.62 8.43 -3.40
C LYS A 89 -1.53 9.66 -3.40
N GLN A 90 -0.96 10.86 -3.34
CA GLN A 90 -1.74 12.09 -3.46
C GLN A 90 -2.39 12.19 -4.85
N GLU A 91 -1.66 11.86 -5.92
CA GLU A 91 -2.17 11.83 -7.29
C GLU A 91 -3.30 10.81 -7.46
N GLU A 92 -3.18 9.63 -6.87
CA GLU A 92 -4.27 8.63 -6.83
C GLU A 92 -5.52 9.17 -6.14
N VAL A 93 -5.37 9.80 -4.97
CA VAL A 93 -6.49 10.37 -4.21
C VAL A 93 -7.16 11.51 -4.98
N GLU A 94 -6.38 12.43 -5.56
CA GLU A 94 -6.93 13.52 -6.37
C GLU A 94 -7.64 12.99 -7.61
N LYS A 95 -7.09 11.96 -8.27
CA LYS A 95 -7.77 11.29 -9.38
C LYS A 95 -9.11 10.69 -8.95
N CYS A 96 -9.15 9.98 -7.82
CA CYS A 96 -10.41 9.46 -7.29
C CYS A 96 -11.43 10.57 -6.99
N LYS A 97 -10.99 11.71 -6.44
CA LYS A 97 -11.88 12.86 -6.21
C LYS A 97 -12.39 13.48 -7.51
N THR A 98 -11.52 13.62 -8.53
CA THR A 98 -11.95 14.16 -9.82
C THR A 98 -12.95 13.23 -10.49
N ASP A 99 -12.73 11.92 -10.43
CA ASP A 99 -13.64 10.92 -11.00
C ASP A 99 -15.01 10.93 -10.27
N GLU A 100 -15.00 11.05 -8.94
CA GLU A 100 -16.22 11.17 -8.15
C GLU A 100 -16.99 12.46 -8.47
N ASN A 101 -16.30 13.59 -8.61
CA ASN A 101 -16.93 14.86 -8.98
C ASN A 101 -17.51 14.80 -10.40
N MET A 102 -16.80 14.22 -11.36
CA MET A 102 -17.32 14.00 -12.71
C MET A 102 -18.57 13.13 -12.71
N LYS A 103 -18.62 12.10 -11.85
CA LYS A 103 -19.82 11.27 -11.68
C LYS A 103 -20.99 12.08 -11.10
N LYS A 104 -20.75 12.89 -10.07
CA LYS A 104 -21.78 13.77 -9.49
C LYS A 104 -22.33 14.75 -10.51
N ASP A 105 -21.47 15.35 -11.33
CA ASP A 105 -21.87 16.26 -12.39
C ASP A 105 -22.73 15.55 -13.44
N ALA A 106 -22.33 14.34 -13.85
CA ALA A 106 -23.12 13.52 -14.76
C ALA A 106 -24.50 13.14 -14.20
N ASP A 107 -24.55 12.73 -12.92
CA ASP A 107 -25.81 12.41 -12.23
C ASP A 107 -26.71 13.64 -12.09
N CYS A 108 -26.13 14.83 -11.84
CA CYS A 108 -26.85 16.09 -11.80
C CYS A 108 -27.51 16.42 -13.15
N VAL A 109 -26.75 16.36 -14.24
CA VAL A 109 -27.26 16.60 -15.60
C VAL A 109 -28.35 15.59 -15.96
N LEU A 110 -28.16 14.30 -15.64
CA LEU A 110 -29.19 13.28 -15.87
C LEU A 110 -30.45 13.54 -15.03
N GLY A 111 -30.29 13.98 -13.77
CA GLY A 111 -31.36 14.42 -12.89
C GLY A 111 -32.16 15.58 -13.48
N GLU A 112 -31.51 16.56 -14.10
CA GLU A 112 -32.19 17.66 -14.78
C GLU A 112 -33.00 17.20 -16.00
N VAL A 113 -32.43 16.33 -16.84
CA VAL A 113 -33.11 15.82 -18.03
C VAL A 113 -34.33 14.96 -17.63
N THR A 114 -34.19 14.12 -16.61
CA THR A 114 -35.30 13.31 -16.09
C THR A 114 -36.41 14.18 -15.48
N LYS A 115 -36.06 15.26 -14.79
CA LYS A 115 -37.01 16.26 -14.30
C LYS A 115 -37.75 16.94 -15.45
N LYS A 116 -37.03 17.45 -16.47
CA LYS A 116 -37.61 18.07 -17.67
C LYS A 116 -38.59 17.13 -18.39
N LYS A 117 -38.23 15.85 -18.53
CA LYS A 117 -39.10 14.80 -19.09
C LYS A 117 -40.35 14.58 -18.26
N SER A 118 -40.22 14.51 -16.93
CA SER A 118 -41.37 14.41 -16.01
C SER A 118 -42.29 15.62 -16.16
N ASP A 119 -41.73 16.82 -16.21
CA ASP A 119 -42.52 18.05 -16.30
C ASP A 119 -43.25 18.15 -17.64
N ALA A 120 -42.62 17.78 -18.76
CA ALA A 120 -43.30 17.68 -20.05
C ALA A 120 -44.50 16.71 -20.02
N ARG A 121 -44.36 15.55 -19.36
CA ARG A 121 -45.48 14.59 -19.17
C ARG A 121 -46.61 15.16 -18.32
N LYS A 122 -46.29 15.90 -17.25
CA LYS A 122 -47.30 16.59 -16.42
C LYS A 122 -48.09 17.60 -17.25
N GLN A 123 -47.40 18.39 -18.09
CA GLN A 123 -48.06 19.37 -18.95
C GLN A 123 -48.98 18.72 -19.98
N LEU A 124 -48.54 17.62 -20.63
CA LEU A 124 -49.40 16.85 -21.53
C LEU A 124 -50.64 16.28 -20.82
N THR A 125 -50.47 15.79 -19.60
CA THR A 125 -51.58 15.30 -18.78
C THR A 125 -52.58 16.41 -18.45
N LEU A 126 -52.08 17.59 -18.10
CA LEU A 126 -52.91 18.77 -17.82
C LEU A 126 -53.69 19.23 -19.06
N ILE A 127 -53.05 19.29 -20.23
CA ILE A 127 -53.70 19.65 -21.49
C ILE A 127 -54.80 18.64 -21.84
N GLY A 128 -54.54 17.35 -21.65
CA GLY A 128 -55.53 16.29 -21.82
C GLY A 128 -56.73 16.46 -20.87
N ALA A 129 -56.49 16.81 -19.61
CA ALA A 129 -57.55 17.09 -18.65
C ALA A 129 -58.37 18.34 -19.02
N LEU A 130 -57.73 19.43 -19.45
CA LEU A 130 -58.40 20.65 -19.91
C LEU A 130 -59.29 20.39 -21.14
N THR A 131 -58.80 19.57 -22.07
CA THR A 131 -59.54 19.19 -23.28
C THR A 131 -60.79 18.39 -22.92
N LYS A 132 -60.67 17.42 -22.00
CA LYS A 132 -61.83 16.66 -21.48
C LYS A 132 -62.82 17.55 -20.74
N LEU A 133 -62.33 18.44 -19.87
CA LEU A 133 -63.18 19.37 -19.12
C LEU A 133 -63.99 20.27 -20.05
N ARG A 134 -63.36 20.79 -21.11
CA ARG A 134 -64.06 21.59 -22.11
C ARG A 134 -65.11 20.76 -22.86
N ALA A 135 -64.79 19.54 -23.26
CA ALA A 135 -65.76 18.66 -23.92
C ALA A 135 -67.00 18.40 -23.05
N VAL A 136 -66.82 18.17 -21.75
CA VAL A 136 -67.93 18.02 -20.79
C VAL A 136 -68.76 19.30 -20.68
N ARG A 137 -68.12 20.48 -20.59
CA ARG A 137 -68.82 21.77 -20.56
C ARG A 137 -69.61 22.03 -21.84
N GLU A 138 -69.05 21.69 -23.00
CA GLU A 138 -69.73 21.80 -24.30
C GLU A 138 -70.95 20.88 -24.38
N GLN A 139 -70.85 19.64 -23.88
CA GLN A 139 -71.98 18.71 -23.79
C GLN A 139 -73.08 19.26 -22.87
N MET A 140 -72.73 19.75 -21.68
CA MET A 140 -73.70 20.33 -20.74
C MET A 140 -74.41 21.56 -21.31
N ALA A 141 -73.69 22.46 -21.99
CA ALA A 141 -74.28 23.62 -22.65
C ALA A 141 -75.25 23.19 -23.76
N SER A 142 -74.86 22.18 -24.56
CA SER A 142 -75.74 21.62 -25.58
C SER A 142 -77.02 21.00 -25.00
N HIS A 143 -76.95 20.33 -23.85
CA HIS A 143 -78.12 19.80 -23.16
C HIS A 143 -79.05 20.91 -22.62
N ARG A 144 -78.51 22.10 -22.33
CA ARG A 144 -79.29 23.28 -21.92
C ARG A 144 -79.85 24.09 -23.10
N GLY A 145 -79.53 23.71 -24.34
CA GLY A 145 -79.92 24.44 -25.55
C GLY A 145 -79.06 25.67 -25.85
N GLU A 146 -77.97 25.88 -25.12
CA GLU A 146 -77.04 26.99 -25.33
C GLU A 146 -76.06 26.66 -26.47
N LYS A 147 -75.93 27.58 -27.44
CA LYS A 147 -74.95 27.43 -28.54
C LYS A 147 -73.70 28.23 -28.24
N MET A 148 -72.59 27.53 -28.01
CA MET A 148 -71.25 28.14 -27.98
C MET A 148 -70.78 28.50 -29.40
N SER A 149 -70.07 29.63 -29.53
CA SER A 149 -69.49 30.08 -30.80
C SER A 149 -68.57 29.02 -31.41
N ALA A 150 -68.74 28.77 -32.72
CA ALA A 150 -67.91 27.82 -33.45
C ALA A 150 -66.45 28.29 -33.55
N GLU A 151 -66.23 29.60 -33.63
CA GLU A 151 -64.89 30.20 -33.66
C GLU A 151 -64.15 29.95 -32.34
N ASP A 152 -64.81 30.12 -31.19
CA ASP A 152 -64.20 29.86 -29.88
C ASP A 152 -63.78 28.40 -29.72
N LYS A 153 -64.58 27.47 -30.25
CA LYS A 153 -64.23 26.03 -30.26
C LYS A 153 -63.01 25.78 -31.12
N GLN A 154 -62.95 26.38 -32.31
CA GLN A 154 -61.85 26.22 -33.22
C GLN A 154 -60.55 26.83 -32.68
N VAL A 155 -60.62 28.02 -32.09
CA VAL A 155 -59.47 28.70 -31.46
C VAL A 155 -58.91 27.88 -30.30
N PHE A 156 -59.77 27.31 -29.47
CA PHE A 156 -59.32 26.45 -28.37
C PHE A 156 -58.69 25.15 -28.87
N ARG A 157 -59.34 24.45 -29.81
CA ARG A 157 -58.78 23.22 -30.39
C ARG A 157 -57.41 23.47 -30.99
N THR A 158 -57.30 24.50 -31.83
CA THR A 158 -56.04 24.88 -32.47
C THR A 158 -54.97 25.23 -31.44
N SER A 159 -55.34 25.96 -30.38
CA SER A 159 -54.41 26.32 -29.30
C SER A 159 -53.95 25.10 -28.49
N MET A 160 -54.86 24.18 -28.13
CA MET A 160 -54.53 22.96 -27.40
C MET A 160 -53.72 21.98 -28.24
N GLU A 161 -54.00 21.84 -29.54
CA GLU A 161 -53.20 21.03 -30.46
C GLU A 161 -51.78 21.56 -30.59
N LYS A 162 -51.62 22.88 -30.79
CA LYS A 162 -50.29 23.52 -30.83
C LYS A 162 -49.52 23.27 -29.53
N LEU A 163 -50.18 23.43 -28.38
CA LEU A 163 -49.56 23.25 -27.08
C LEU A 163 -49.19 21.79 -26.81
N SER A 164 -50.07 20.84 -27.19
CA SER A 164 -49.80 19.40 -27.08
C SER A 164 -48.61 19.01 -27.94
N LYS A 165 -48.59 19.44 -29.21
CA LYS A 165 -47.49 19.16 -30.14
C LYS A 165 -46.15 19.70 -29.62
N MET A 166 -46.13 20.92 -29.11
CA MET A 166 -44.93 21.53 -28.53
C MET A 166 -44.36 20.70 -27.36
N TRP A 167 -45.23 20.23 -26.46
CA TRP A 167 -44.80 19.41 -25.32
C TRP A 167 -44.45 17.97 -25.71
N GLU A 168 -45.10 17.40 -26.74
CA GLU A 168 -44.73 16.11 -27.33
C GLU A 168 -43.35 16.15 -27.96
N ASP A 169 -43.05 17.20 -28.74
CA ASP A 169 -41.74 17.41 -29.35
C ASP A 169 -40.67 17.61 -28.26
N SER A 170 -40.95 18.41 -27.24
CA SER A 170 -40.05 18.60 -26.09
C SER A 170 -39.82 17.30 -25.31
N SER A 171 -40.87 16.48 -25.11
CA SER A 171 -40.74 15.18 -24.46
C SER A 171 -39.88 14.22 -25.29
N ARG A 172 -40.00 14.25 -26.62
CA ARG A 172 -39.18 13.43 -27.52
C ARG A 172 -37.72 13.82 -27.43
N THR A 173 -37.40 15.11 -27.45
CA THR A 173 -36.02 15.59 -27.31
C THR A 173 -35.39 15.15 -25.98
N TYR A 174 -36.10 15.30 -24.86
CA TYR A 174 -35.58 14.86 -23.56
C TYR A 174 -35.40 13.35 -23.46
N MET A 175 -36.26 12.56 -24.12
CA MET A 175 -36.08 11.10 -24.18
C MET A 175 -34.83 10.70 -24.94
N THR A 176 -34.57 11.33 -26.10
CA THR A 176 -33.35 11.07 -26.88
C THR A 176 -32.09 11.52 -26.15
N GLU A 177 -32.16 12.65 -25.45
CA GLU A 177 -31.05 13.19 -24.65
C GLU A 177 -30.72 12.26 -23.47
N GLU A 178 -31.72 11.82 -22.72
CA GLU A 178 -31.57 10.86 -21.62
C GLU A 178 -30.95 9.55 -22.09
N GLN A 179 -31.42 8.99 -23.21
CA GLN A 179 -30.87 7.76 -23.78
C GLN A 179 -29.41 7.92 -24.19
N ARG A 180 -29.08 9.05 -24.85
CA ARG A 180 -27.70 9.35 -25.24
C ARG A 180 -26.77 9.48 -24.03
N LEU A 181 -27.20 10.20 -22.99
CA LEU A 181 -26.43 10.36 -21.76
C LEU A 181 -26.21 9.02 -21.05
N LYS A 182 -27.24 8.17 -20.97
CA LYS A 182 -27.12 6.82 -20.40
C LYS A 182 -26.12 5.94 -21.15
N LEU A 183 -26.18 5.92 -22.49
CA LEU A 183 -25.22 5.16 -23.31
C LEU A 183 -23.79 5.68 -23.15
N MET A 184 -23.62 7.00 -23.05
CA MET A 184 -22.31 7.62 -22.81
C MET A 184 -21.74 7.20 -21.45
N LEU A 185 -22.57 7.20 -20.40
CA LEU A 185 -22.17 6.77 -19.05
C LEU A 185 -21.89 5.28 -18.96
N GLU A 186 -22.64 4.44 -19.68
CA GLU A 186 -22.40 3.00 -19.73
C GLU A 186 -21.07 2.70 -20.42
N LYS A 187 -20.76 3.39 -21.52
CA LYS A 187 -19.49 3.23 -22.23
C LYS A 187 -18.29 3.61 -21.35
N THR A 188 -18.34 4.74 -20.64
CA THR A 188 -17.27 5.14 -19.72
C THR A 188 -17.15 4.21 -18.51
N ALA A 189 -18.27 3.74 -17.96
CA ALA A 189 -18.27 2.82 -16.82
C ALA A 189 -17.68 1.43 -17.16
N VAL A 190 -17.92 0.94 -18.38
CA VAL A 190 -17.38 -0.33 -18.89
C VAL A 190 -15.88 -0.24 -19.17
N GLU A 191 -15.40 0.93 -19.62
CA GLU A 191 -13.97 1.15 -19.90
C GLU A 191 -13.13 1.27 -18.61
N ASP A 192 -13.65 1.85 -17.52
CA ASP A 192 -12.81 2.23 -16.36
C ASP A 192 -12.90 1.37 -15.09
N SER A 193 -14.04 0.73 -14.76
CA SER A 193 -14.27 0.32 -13.35
C SER A 193 -14.20 -1.18 -13.07
N LYS A 194 -15.10 -1.98 -13.65
CA LYS A 194 -15.34 -3.34 -13.14
C LYS A 194 -14.24 -4.35 -13.49
N SER A 195 -13.74 -4.33 -14.73
CA SER A 195 -12.67 -5.26 -15.15
C SER A 195 -11.35 -4.97 -14.43
N ILE A 196 -11.03 -3.68 -14.27
CA ILE A 196 -9.79 -3.23 -13.63
C ILE A 196 -9.86 -3.42 -12.11
N GLN A 197 -10.99 -3.13 -11.44
CA GLN A 197 -11.14 -3.41 -10.00
C GLN A 197 -11.10 -4.91 -9.70
N LEU A 198 -11.84 -5.73 -10.43
CA LEU A 198 -11.84 -7.18 -10.18
C LEU A 198 -10.45 -7.80 -10.43
N ALA A 199 -9.71 -7.30 -11.42
CA ALA A 199 -8.33 -7.73 -11.65
C ALA A 199 -7.38 -7.27 -10.53
N LYS A 200 -7.56 -6.05 -9.99
CA LYS A 200 -6.78 -5.54 -8.85
C LYS A 200 -7.09 -6.31 -7.56
N GLU A 201 -8.36 -6.57 -7.28
CA GLU A 201 -8.79 -7.35 -6.11
C GLU A 201 -8.28 -8.78 -6.18
N ARG A 202 -8.33 -9.42 -7.35
CA ARG A 202 -7.72 -10.75 -7.56
C ARG A 202 -6.22 -10.75 -7.35
N LYS A 203 -5.50 -9.76 -7.89
CA LYS A 203 -4.05 -9.64 -7.67
C LYS A 203 -3.71 -9.42 -6.21
N LEU A 204 -4.45 -8.56 -5.52
CA LEU A 204 -4.26 -8.31 -4.09
C LEU A 204 -4.47 -9.61 -3.30
N LEU A 205 -5.56 -10.34 -3.56
CA LEU A 205 -5.82 -11.64 -2.92
C LEU A 205 -4.68 -12.64 -3.16
N ASP A 206 -4.13 -12.68 -4.38
CA ASP A 206 -3.01 -13.56 -4.74
C ASP A 206 -1.70 -13.16 -4.01
N GLU A 207 -1.46 -11.85 -3.85
CA GLU A 207 -0.34 -11.32 -3.04
C GLU A 207 -0.49 -11.68 -1.56
N TRP A 208 -1.67 -11.50 -0.97
CA TRP A 208 -1.94 -11.88 0.41
C TRP A 208 -1.80 -13.39 0.61
N TYR A 209 -2.31 -14.19 -0.32
CA TYR A 209 -2.18 -15.64 -0.28
C TYR A 209 -0.70 -16.04 -0.30
N THR A 210 0.09 -15.42 -1.18
CA THR A 210 1.54 -15.65 -1.28
C THR A 210 2.29 -15.26 -0.01
N VAL A 211 1.90 -14.17 0.66
CA VAL A 211 2.54 -13.72 1.91
C VAL A 211 2.20 -14.66 3.08
N PHE A 212 0.94 -15.09 3.19
CA PHE A 212 0.51 -15.94 4.31
C PHE A 212 0.91 -17.41 4.14
N PHE A 213 0.84 -17.93 2.91
CA PHE A 213 0.98 -19.36 2.64
C PHE A 213 2.21 -19.69 1.80
N GLY A 214 2.97 -18.68 1.37
CA GLY A 214 4.09 -18.83 0.46
C GLY A 214 3.64 -18.88 -1.01
N PRO A 215 4.60 -18.85 -1.96
CA PRO A 215 4.31 -19.04 -3.37
C PRO A 215 3.52 -20.32 -3.59
N MET A 216 2.45 -20.26 -4.37
CA MET A 216 1.71 -21.44 -4.81
C MET A 216 2.51 -22.21 -5.86
N GLU A 217 3.69 -22.68 -5.47
CA GLU A 217 4.50 -23.58 -6.26
C GLU A 217 3.87 -24.98 -6.19
N ALA A 218 3.83 -25.66 -7.33
CA ALA A 218 3.44 -27.06 -7.37
C ALA A 218 4.38 -27.83 -6.42
N ILE A 219 3.84 -28.35 -5.32
CA ILE A 219 4.65 -29.04 -4.32
C ILE A 219 5.44 -30.15 -5.01
N SER A 220 6.77 -30.05 -4.93
CA SER A 220 7.65 -31.06 -5.50
C SER A 220 7.28 -32.45 -4.96
N PRO A 221 7.20 -33.50 -5.81
CA PRO A 221 7.00 -34.87 -5.36
C PRO A 221 8.04 -35.32 -4.32
N GLU A 222 9.23 -34.72 -4.31
CA GLU A 222 10.32 -35.01 -3.38
C GLU A 222 10.15 -34.36 -2.00
N ASN A 223 9.18 -33.47 -1.81
CA ASN A 223 8.92 -32.82 -0.53
C ASN A 223 8.26 -33.79 0.46
N THR A 224 9.09 -34.69 1.00
CA THR A 224 8.71 -35.77 1.91
C THR A 224 8.03 -35.22 3.18
N MET A 225 8.45 -34.05 3.65
CA MET A 225 7.88 -33.41 4.84
C MET A 225 6.46 -32.91 4.58
N TYR A 226 6.22 -32.26 3.44
CA TYR A 226 4.87 -31.83 3.06
C TYR A 226 3.92 -33.03 2.97
N TRP A 227 4.33 -34.08 2.26
CA TRP A 227 3.48 -35.27 2.07
C TRP A 227 3.22 -36.04 3.36
N ALA A 228 4.15 -36.02 4.32
CA ALA A 228 3.91 -36.58 5.64
C ALA A 228 2.89 -35.76 6.44
N LEU A 229 2.92 -34.42 6.33
CA LEU A 229 2.02 -33.52 7.06
C LEU A 229 0.61 -33.46 6.44
N THR A 230 0.48 -33.67 5.13
CA THR A 230 -0.80 -33.67 4.40
C THR A 230 -1.32 -35.08 4.09
N ALA A 231 -0.75 -36.13 4.69
CA ALA A 231 -1.12 -37.52 4.43
C ALA A 231 -2.63 -37.80 4.60
N ALA A 232 -3.28 -37.11 5.54
CA ALA A 232 -4.72 -37.21 5.77
C ALA A 232 -5.61 -36.69 4.64
N GLU A 233 -5.09 -35.88 3.71
CA GLU A 233 -5.83 -35.46 2.53
C GLU A 233 -5.96 -36.58 1.49
N ARG A 234 -5.15 -37.65 1.63
CA ARG A 234 -4.99 -38.72 0.65
C ARG A 234 -5.29 -40.10 1.19
N ASP A 235 -5.17 -40.28 2.50
CA ASP A 235 -5.43 -41.53 3.19
C ASP A 235 -6.50 -41.35 4.27
N MET A 236 -7.61 -42.06 4.09
CA MET A 236 -8.76 -42.03 4.99
C MET A 236 -8.41 -42.56 6.39
N GLU A 237 -7.56 -43.59 6.48
CA GLU A 237 -7.18 -44.16 7.78
C GLU A 237 -6.33 -43.18 8.58
N THR A 238 -5.38 -42.51 7.91
CA THR A 238 -4.60 -41.42 8.51
C THR A 238 -5.51 -40.25 8.94
N PHE A 239 -6.50 -39.87 8.14
CA PHE A 239 -7.49 -38.85 8.51
C PHE A 239 -8.27 -39.24 9.77
N ILE A 240 -8.79 -40.47 9.83
CA ILE A 240 -9.54 -40.99 10.98
C ILE A 240 -8.63 -41.04 12.21
N ALA A 241 -7.38 -41.49 12.08
CA ALA A 241 -6.42 -41.54 13.18
C ALA A 241 -6.09 -40.16 13.74
N LEU A 242 -5.82 -39.17 12.87
CA LEU A 242 -5.62 -37.79 13.29
C LEU A 242 -6.89 -37.26 13.97
N ARG A 243 -8.08 -37.47 13.39
CA ARG A 243 -9.33 -36.99 14.00
C ARG A 243 -9.54 -37.58 15.39
N ARG A 244 -9.33 -38.88 15.56
CA ARG A 244 -9.37 -39.56 16.87
C ARG A 244 -8.37 -38.98 17.86
N SER A 245 -7.16 -38.64 17.41
CA SER A 245 -6.16 -37.98 18.26
C SER A 245 -6.61 -36.60 18.74
N TRP A 246 -7.22 -35.81 17.86
CA TRP A 246 -7.79 -34.50 18.21
C TRP A 246 -8.99 -34.63 19.15
N ASP A 247 -9.81 -35.66 18.97
CA ASP A 247 -10.98 -35.92 19.81
C ASP A 247 -10.62 -36.24 21.27
N THR A 248 -9.38 -36.66 21.56
CA THR A 248 -8.92 -36.83 22.95
C THR A 248 -8.83 -35.53 23.74
N PHE A 249 -8.75 -34.39 23.06
CA PHE A 249 -8.72 -33.06 23.68
C PHE A 249 -10.11 -32.42 23.79
N LEU A 250 -11.17 -33.10 23.33
CA LEU A 250 -12.54 -32.63 23.53
C LEU A 250 -12.92 -32.83 25.00
N VAL A 251 -13.36 -31.74 25.63
CA VAL A 251 -13.85 -31.76 27.00
C VAL A 251 -15.33 -31.39 27.03
N PRO A 252 -16.09 -31.83 28.06
CA PRO A 252 -17.48 -31.43 28.21
C PRO A 252 -17.64 -29.90 28.27
N PRO A 253 -18.79 -29.34 27.84
CA PRO A 253 -19.05 -27.89 27.86
C PRO A 253 -18.97 -27.26 29.26
N THR A 254 -19.06 -28.09 30.31
CA THR A 254 -18.99 -27.69 31.71
C THR A 254 -17.56 -27.59 32.24
N ASN A 255 -16.55 -27.95 31.45
CA ASN A 255 -15.15 -27.89 31.86
C ASN A 255 -14.62 -26.46 31.71
N GLU A 256 -14.22 -25.83 32.82
CA GLU A 256 -13.71 -24.46 32.87
C GLU A 256 -12.42 -24.24 32.05
N MET A 257 -11.66 -25.31 31.78
CA MET A 257 -10.43 -25.27 30.98
C MET A 257 -10.68 -25.58 29.49
N GLY A 258 -11.93 -25.82 29.08
CA GLY A 258 -12.31 -26.07 27.70
C GLY A 258 -12.43 -24.78 26.89
N SER A 259 -11.91 -24.78 25.66
CA SER A 259 -12.15 -23.70 24.71
C SER A 259 -13.25 -24.09 23.73
N SER A 260 -14.15 -23.14 23.45
CA SER A 260 -15.11 -23.25 22.35
C SER A 260 -14.51 -22.66 21.08
N ILE A 261 -14.86 -23.22 19.92
CA ILE A 261 -14.53 -22.60 18.64
C ILE A 261 -15.11 -21.18 18.62
N PRO A 262 -14.31 -20.13 18.34
CA PRO A 262 -14.81 -18.76 18.27
C PRO A 262 -15.95 -18.63 17.26
N ILE A 263 -16.98 -17.88 17.63
CA ILE A 263 -18.11 -17.58 16.74
C ILE A 263 -17.56 -16.84 15.51
N GLY A 264 -17.90 -17.34 14.31
CA GLY A 264 -17.46 -16.77 13.02
C GLY A 264 -16.24 -17.41 12.38
N TRP A 265 -15.53 -18.33 13.05
CA TRP A 265 -14.39 -19.05 12.44
C TRP A 265 -14.80 -20.19 11.52
N VAL A 266 -15.97 -20.77 11.76
CA VAL A 266 -16.59 -21.79 10.91
C VAL A 266 -17.97 -21.29 10.54
N LEU A 267 -18.10 -20.76 9.33
CA LEU A 267 -19.39 -20.31 8.80
C LEU A 267 -20.06 -21.50 8.09
N PRO A 268 -21.29 -21.85 8.48
CA PRO A 268 -22.06 -22.84 7.72
C PRO A 268 -22.26 -22.36 6.28
N ASP A 269 -22.35 -23.30 5.34
CA ASP A 269 -22.76 -22.98 3.97
C ASP A 269 -24.18 -22.37 3.97
N GLY A 270 -24.50 -21.56 2.97
CA GLY A 270 -25.81 -20.89 2.84
C GLY A 270 -27.00 -21.85 2.75
N ASN A 271 -26.73 -23.12 2.40
CA ASN A 271 -27.71 -24.22 2.37
C ASN A 271 -27.52 -25.24 3.51
N ALA A 272 -26.92 -24.84 4.63
CA ALA A 272 -26.66 -25.77 5.72
C ALA A 272 -27.97 -26.30 6.37
N GLY A 273 -27.96 -27.59 6.72
CA GLY A 273 -29.10 -28.26 7.37
C GLY A 273 -29.49 -27.63 8.72
N GLU A 274 -30.71 -27.93 9.17
CA GLU A 274 -31.42 -27.25 10.27
C GLU A 274 -30.61 -27.05 11.57
N ASN A 275 -29.77 -28.03 11.92
CA ASN A 275 -28.91 -27.98 13.11
C ASN A 275 -27.82 -26.89 13.06
N TRP A 276 -27.42 -26.49 11.86
CA TRP A 276 -26.35 -25.52 11.60
C TRP A 276 -26.89 -24.12 11.25
N THR A 277 -28.13 -24.04 10.78
CA THR A 277 -28.78 -22.79 10.35
C THR A 277 -28.85 -21.75 11.48
N LYS A 278 -28.98 -22.19 12.74
CA LYS A 278 -28.97 -21.32 13.93
C LYS A 278 -27.67 -20.53 14.14
N TYR A 279 -26.58 -20.91 13.46
CA TYR A 279 -25.31 -20.20 13.53
C TYR A 279 -25.08 -19.24 12.36
N LEU A 280 -26.01 -19.16 11.39
CA LEU A 280 -25.96 -18.18 10.29
C LEU A 280 -26.42 -16.77 10.74
N SER A 281 -27.22 -16.67 11.80
CA SER A 281 -27.83 -15.40 12.26
C SER A 281 -26.96 -14.59 13.22
N ASN A 282 -25.79 -15.10 13.62
CA ASN A 282 -24.83 -14.41 14.49
C ASN A 282 -23.55 -13.98 13.75
N ALA A 283 -23.63 -13.87 12.41
CA ALA A 283 -22.59 -13.26 11.58
C ALA A 283 -22.83 -11.76 11.41
#